data_AF-Q5NW85-F1
#
_entry.id   AF-Q5NW85-F1
#
_cell.length_a   1.000
_cell.length_b   1.000
_cell.length_c   1.000
_cell.angle_alpha   90.00
_cell.angle_beta   90.00
_cell.angle_gamma   90.00
#
_symmetry.space_group_name_H-M   'P 1'
#
loop_
_entity.id
_entity.type
_entity.pdbx_description
1 polymer ?
#
loop_
_entity_poly.entity_id
_entity_poly.type
_entity_poly.pdbx_seq_one_letter_code
_entity_poly.pdbx_strand_id
1 'polypeptide(L)'
;MYGNDRRLRVWLEEQDRSYVLAIARTQHLWRETMRQQRARAIAQEIPDSGWQRLSAGDGAKGPRLYDWAFVPMLSWMTSQQRGLLVRRSLGEDRELAYYAVYAPFGTALPELVRVAGRRWAIEEGFEASKQLVGLDHYEVRSWTG
;
A
#
# COMPACT_ATOMS: atom_id res chain seq x y z
N MET A 1 -11.78 12.00 -0.63
CA MET A 1 -10.69 12.86 -1.15
C MET A 1 -9.54 12.88 -0.15
N TYR A 2 -8.46 12.11 -0.34
CA TYR A 2 -7.28 12.11 0.54
C TYR A 2 -6.18 12.96 -0.08
N GLY A 3 -6.22 14.27 0.19
CA GLY A 3 -5.12 15.19 -0.14
C GLY A 3 -3.97 15.16 0.88
N ASN A 4 -3.96 14.22 1.84
CA ASN A 4 -3.19 14.36 3.07
C ASN A 4 -1.99 13.38 3.23
N ASP A 5 -1.97 12.25 2.51
CA ASP A 5 -0.96 11.22 2.78
C ASP A 5 0.45 11.62 2.32
N ARG A 6 0.57 12.41 1.25
CA ARG A 6 1.89 12.86 0.77
C ARG A 6 2.53 13.86 1.73
N ARG A 7 1.77 14.86 2.21
CA ARG A 7 2.29 15.87 3.15
C ARG A 7 2.67 15.23 4.48
N LEU A 8 1.83 14.33 4.99
CA LEU A 8 2.14 13.56 6.19
C LEU A 8 3.42 12.73 6.03
N ARG A 9 3.60 12.04 4.90
CA ARG A 9 4.82 11.26 4.65
C ARG A 9 6.07 12.13 4.58
N VAL A 10 6.00 13.26 3.87
CA VAL A 10 7.13 14.21 3.80
C VAL A 10 7.48 14.71 5.20
N TRP A 11 6.48 15.12 5.99
CA TRP A 11 6.70 15.56 7.36
C TRP A 11 7.31 14.46 8.25
N LEU A 12 6.82 13.21 8.15
CA LEU A 12 7.40 12.09 8.89
C LEU A 12 8.86 11.83 8.51
N GLU A 13 9.19 11.93 7.22
CA GLU A 13 10.57 11.78 6.73
C GLU A 13 11.48 12.91 7.19
N GLU A 14 11.00 14.17 7.20
CA GLU A 14 11.73 15.32 7.76
C GLU A 14 12.05 15.15 9.25
N GLN A 15 11.20 14.42 9.97
CA GLN A 15 11.39 14.09 11.39
C GLN A 15 12.11 12.74 11.60
N ASP A 16 12.57 12.11 10.52
CA ASP A 16 13.18 10.77 10.50
C ASP A 16 12.34 9.68 11.20
N ARG A 17 11.02 9.79 11.13
CA ARG A 17 10.08 8.85 11.75
C ARG A 17 9.66 7.76 10.77
N SER A 18 9.98 6.52 11.14
CA SER A 18 9.60 5.34 10.37
C SER A 18 8.08 5.15 10.29
N TYR A 19 7.58 4.71 9.14
CA TYR A 19 6.17 4.45 8.92
C TYR A 19 5.91 3.34 7.89
N VAL A 20 4.73 2.73 8.02
CA VAL A 20 4.07 1.93 6.96
C VAL A 20 2.65 2.47 6.81
N LEU A 21 2.39 3.21 5.75
CA LEU A 21 1.12 3.93 5.53
C LEU A 21 0.40 3.40 4.31
N ALA A 22 -0.89 3.09 4.44
CA ALA A 22 -1.73 2.73 3.32
C ALA A 22 -1.76 3.87 2.29
N ILE A 23 -1.71 3.52 1.01
CA ILE A 23 -1.74 4.48 -0.09
C ILE A 23 -2.71 3.98 -1.18
N ALA A 24 -3.26 4.93 -1.94
CA ALA A 24 -4.05 4.59 -3.11
C ALA A 24 -3.21 3.87 -4.17
N ARG A 25 -3.81 2.94 -4.93
CA ARG A 25 -3.18 2.25 -6.07
C ARG A 25 -2.62 3.20 -7.16
N THR A 26 -3.13 4.43 -7.21
CA THR A 26 -2.74 5.50 -8.15
C THR A 26 -1.65 6.41 -7.60
N GLN A 27 -1.24 6.26 -6.34
CA GLN A 27 -0.18 7.04 -5.72
C GLN A 27 1.13 6.85 -6.50
N HIS A 28 1.77 7.96 -6.85
CA HIS A 28 3.08 7.94 -7.48
C HIS A 28 4.18 7.84 -6.42
N LEU A 29 5.12 6.94 -6.66
CA LEU A 29 6.32 6.71 -5.85
C LEU A 29 7.56 6.87 -6.74
N TRP A 30 8.62 7.40 -6.15
CA TRP A 30 9.91 7.57 -6.84
C TRP A 30 10.65 6.24 -6.88
N ARG A 31 11.02 5.80 -8.09
CA ARG A 31 11.91 4.67 -8.32
C ARG A 31 13.37 5.15 -8.34
N GLU A 32 14.27 4.19 -8.21
CA GLU A 32 15.72 4.35 -8.27
C GLU A 32 16.21 5.06 -9.54
N THR A 33 15.47 4.89 -10.64
CA THR A 33 15.76 5.50 -11.95
C THR A 33 15.32 6.95 -12.07
N MET A 34 15.06 7.66 -10.95
CA MET A 34 14.51 9.02 -10.93
C MET A 34 13.18 9.15 -11.71
N ARG A 35 12.42 8.05 -11.82
CA ARG A 35 11.11 8.00 -12.46
C ARG A 35 10.02 7.81 -11.43
N GLN A 36 8.93 8.55 -11.58
CA GLN A 36 7.73 8.30 -10.80
C GLN A 36 6.88 7.22 -11.46
N GLN A 37 6.45 6.24 -10.67
CA GLN A 37 5.53 5.20 -11.12
C GLN A 37 4.37 5.05 -10.14
N ARG A 38 3.20 4.66 -10.67
CA ARG A 38 2.04 4.35 -9.82
C ARG A 38 2.28 3.07 -9.05
N ALA A 39 1.83 3.00 -7.80
CA ALA A 39 1.97 1.82 -6.95
C ALA A 39 1.48 0.53 -7.64
N ARG A 40 0.36 0.59 -8.36
CA ARG A 40 -0.15 -0.55 -9.15
C ARG A 40 0.81 -1.06 -10.23
N ALA A 41 1.53 -0.15 -10.89
CA ALA A 41 2.42 -0.51 -12.00
C ALA A 41 3.66 -1.20 -11.44
N ILE A 42 4.19 -0.67 -10.34
CA ILE A 42 5.27 -1.31 -9.58
C ILE A 42 4.87 -2.71 -9.12
N ALA A 43 3.64 -2.88 -8.61
CA ALA A 43 3.17 -4.19 -8.16
C ALA A 43 3.00 -5.23 -9.29
N GLN A 44 2.70 -4.79 -10.51
CA GLN A 44 2.60 -5.67 -11.68
C GLN A 44 3.96 -6.20 -12.14
N GLU A 45 5.06 -5.54 -11.77
CA GLU A 45 6.42 -5.99 -12.08
C GLU A 45 6.93 -7.05 -11.09
N ILE A 46 6.19 -7.35 -10.01
CA ILE A 46 6.63 -8.29 -8.98
C ILE A 46 6.48 -9.72 -9.51
N PRO A 47 7.58 -10.49 -9.66
CA PRO A 47 7.49 -11.87 -10.09
C PRO A 47 6.78 -12.72 -9.03
N ASP A 48 6.21 -13.86 -9.41
CA ASP A 48 5.52 -14.74 -8.46
C ASP A 48 6.42 -15.21 -7.30
N SER A 49 7.73 -15.38 -7.54
CA SER A 49 8.72 -15.70 -6.52
C SER A 49 9.03 -14.56 -5.53
N GLY A 50 8.62 -13.33 -5.85
CA GLY A 50 8.78 -12.16 -4.97
C GLY A 50 7.71 -12.07 -3.87
N TRP A 51 6.73 -12.97 -3.88
CA TRP A 51 5.66 -13.01 -2.89
C TRP A 51 5.96 -14.02 -1.79
N GLN A 52 5.77 -13.61 -0.54
CA GLN A 52 5.92 -14.46 0.65
C GLN A 52 4.63 -14.46 1.46
N ARG A 53 4.15 -15.64 1.83
CA ARG A 53 2.98 -15.78 2.70
C ARG A 53 3.33 -15.47 4.15
N LEU A 54 2.68 -14.46 4.71
CA LEU A 54 2.91 -14.01 6.09
C LEU A 54 1.60 -13.60 6.77
N SER A 55 1.56 -13.73 8.10
CA SER A 55 0.45 -13.27 8.92
C SER A 55 0.58 -11.78 9.23
N ALA A 56 -0.50 -11.02 9.01
CA ALA A 56 -0.62 -9.61 9.43
C ALA A 56 -1.01 -9.47 10.91
N GLY A 57 -0.82 -10.52 11.71
CA GLY A 57 -1.28 -10.61 13.10
C GLY A 57 -2.46 -11.56 13.26
N ASP A 58 -2.78 -11.85 14.52
CA ASP A 58 -3.87 -12.74 14.88
C ASP A 58 -5.21 -12.02 14.81
N GLY A 59 -6.12 -12.54 13.99
CA GLY A 59 -7.51 -12.12 13.96
C GLY A 59 -8.36 -12.97 14.91
N ALA A 60 -9.61 -12.55 15.12
CA ALA A 60 -10.59 -13.29 15.93
C ALA A 60 -10.87 -14.73 15.43
N LYS A 61 -10.50 -15.05 14.19
CA LYS A 61 -10.67 -16.37 13.54
C LYS A 61 -9.33 -17.08 13.27
N GLY A 62 -8.23 -16.62 13.90
CA GLY A 62 -6.87 -17.11 13.65
C GLY A 62 -6.01 -16.14 12.83
N PRO A 63 -4.78 -16.54 12.44
CA PRO A 63 -3.82 -15.65 11.79
C PRO A 63 -4.35 -15.14 10.44
N ARG A 64 -4.25 -13.82 10.23
CA ARG A 64 -4.68 -13.19 8.97
C ARG A 64 -3.58 -13.33 7.93
N LEU A 65 -3.59 -14.46 7.22
CA LEU A 65 -2.61 -14.79 6.19
C LEU A 65 -2.88 -14.04 4.88
N TYR A 66 -1.83 -13.46 4.32
CA TYR A 66 -1.81 -12.86 2.99
C TYR A 66 -0.48 -13.17 2.30
N ASP A 67 -0.45 -13.02 0.99
CA ASP A 67 0.81 -12.96 0.26
C ASP A 67 1.32 -11.51 0.31
N TRP A 68 2.60 -11.34 0.63
CA TRP A 68 3.23 -10.03 0.77
C TRP A 68 4.47 -9.92 -0.11
N ALA A 69 4.70 -8.75 -0.67
CA ALA A 69 5.91 -8.43 -1.39
C ALA A 69 6.41 -7.04 -1.01
N PHE A 70 7.73 -6.87 -0.93
CA PHE A 70 8.34 -5.57 -0.67
C PHE A 70 9.30 -5.21 -1.80
N VAL A 71 9.08 -4.05 -2.38
CA VAL A 71 9.91 -3.47 -3.42
C VAL A 71 10.67 -2.30 -2.81
N PRO A 72 11.97 -2.45 -2.49
CA PRO A 72 12.78 -1.34 -2.01
C PRO A 72 12.93 -0.28 -3.11
N MET A 73 13.07 0.97 -2.67
CA MET A 73 13.41 2.11 -3.52
C MET A 73 14.68 2.70 -2.92
N LEU A 74 15.83 2.50 -3.59
CA LEU A 74 17.14 2.96 -3.13
C LEU A 74 17.09 4.33 -2.45
N SER A 75 17.55 4.37 -1.20
CA SER A 75 18.00 5.58 -0.53
C SER A 75 19.46 5.38 -0.18
N TRP A 76 20.32 5.62 -1.16
CA TRP A 76 21.77 5.42 -1.08
C TRP A 76 22.48 6.46 -0.18
N MET A 77 21.72 7.39 0.41
CA MET A 77 22.23 8.52 1.18
C MET A 77 21.69 8.58 2.61
N THR A 78 20.86 7.61 3.05
CA THR A 78 20.27 7.65 4.40
C THR A 78 20.31 6.28 5.07
N SER A 79 20.23 6.27 6.41
CA SER A 79 20.05 5.06 7.23
C SER A 79 18.69 4.38 7.03
N GLN A 80 17.78 5.04 6.30
CA GLN A 80 16.41 4.61 6.08
C GLN A 80 16.22 4.19 4.62
N GLN A 81 15.46 3.12 4.41
CA GLN A 81 14.97 2.72 3.10
C GLN A 81 13.55 3.19 2.88
N ARG A 82 13.27 3.59 1.65
CA ARG A 82 11.91 3.78 1.14
C ARG A 82 11.48 2.52 0.40
N GLY A 83 10.20 2.29 0.28
CA GLY A 83 9.71 1.21 -0.56
C GLY A 83 8.20 1.11 -0.66
N LEU A 84 7.76 0.16 -1.49
CA LEU A 84 6.37 -0.24 -1.61
C LEU A 84 6.22 -1.62 -0.98
N LEU A 85 5.40 -1.72 0.06
CA LEU A 85 4.89 -2.99 0.55
C LEU A 85 3.54 -3.24 -0.10
N VAL A 86 3.36 -4.44 -0.65
CA VAL A 86 2.12 -4.86 -1.31
C VAL A 86 1.58 -6.09 -0.59
N ARG A 87 0.28 -6.06 -0.31
CA ARG A 87 -0.47 -7.20 0.22
C ARG A 87 -1.38 -7.74 -0.88
N ARG A 88 -1.45 -9.04 -1.03
CA ARG A 88 -2.35 -9.75 -1.95
C ARG A 88 -3.23 -10.73 -1.17
N SER A 89 -4.53 -10.65 -1.40
CA SER A 89 -5.49 -11.58 -0.80
C SER A 89 -5.30 -13.00 -1.34
N LEU A 90 -5.69 -13.99 -0.54
CA LEU A 90 -5.61 -15.41 -0.90
C LEU A 90 -6.87 -15.92 -1.61
N GLY A 91 -7.88 -15.07 -1.76
CA GLY A 91 -9.11 -15.39 -2.47
C GLY A 91 -8.92 -15.40 -3.98
N GLU A 92 -9.99 -15.75 -4.71
CA GLU A 92 -9.97 -15.88 -6.17
C GLU A 92 -9.60 -14.56 -6.87
N ASP A 93 -10.09 -13.43 -6.35
CA ASP A 93 -9.85 -12.10 -6.94
C ASP A 93 -8.44 -11.55 -6.70
N ARG A 94 -7.65 -12.15 -5.81
CA ARG A 94 -6.28 -11.74 -5.46
C ARG A 94 -6.11 -10.23 -5.28
N GLU A 95 -7.05 -9.61 -4.56
CA GLU A 95 -7.09 -8.17 -4.33
C GLU A 95 -5.79 -7.63 -3.73
N LEU A 96 -5.34 -6.48 -4.23
CA LEU A 96 -4.10 -5.84 -3.82
C LEU A 96 -4.34 -4.61 -2.93
N ALA A 97 -3.58 -4.53 -1.83
CA ALA A 97 -3.44 -3.32 -1.02
C ALA A 97 -1.98 -2.83 -1.04
N TYR A 98 -1.79 -1.52 -0.93
CA TYR A 98 -0.51 -0.85 -1.16
C TYR A 98 -0.12 0.00 0.04
N TYR A 99 1.15 -0.05 0.43
CA TYR A 99 1.67 0.71 1.56
C TYR A 99 3.01 1.37 1.19
N ALA A 100 3.12 2.67 1.46
CA ALA A 100 4.41 3.36 1.44
C ALA A 100 5.18 3.02 2.72
N VAL A 101 6.44 2.65 2.56
CA VAL A 101 7.36 2.31 3.66
C VAL A 101 8.46 3.35 3.75
N TYR A 102 8.75 3.78 4.96
CA TYR A 102 9.99 4.45 5.36
C TYR A 102 10.45 3.78 6.66
N ALA A 103 11.58 3.08 6.64
CA ALA A 103 12.03 2.27 7.76
C ALA A 103 13.56 2.11 7.71
N PRO A 104 14.23 1.69 8.79
CA PRO A 104 15.67 1.44 8.75
C PRO A 104 16.06 0.48 7.63
N PHE A 105 17.21 0.72 7.01
CA PHE A 105 17.76 -0.19 6.02
C PHE A 105 17.92 -1.60 6.62
N GLY A 106 17.57 -2.64 5.85
CA GLY A 106 17.60 -4.02 6.32
C GLY A 106 16.41 -4.46 7.18
N THR A 107 15.41 -3.59 7.42
CA THR A 107 14.14 -4.00 8.05
C THR A 107 13.52 -5.18 7.30
N ALA A 108 13.32 -6.30 8.00
CA ALA A 108 12.82 -7.53 7.42
C ALA A 108 11.33 -7.44 7.04
N LEU A 109 10.93 -8.16 6.00
CA LEU A 109 9.54 -8.19 5.54
C LEU A 109 8.53 -8.52 6.65
N PRO A 110 8.73 -9.53 7.53
CA PRO A 110 7.79 -9.81 8.62
C PRO A 110 7.55 -8.63 9.57
N GLU A 111 8.57 -7.79 9.79
CA GLU A 111 8.45 -6.62 10.65
C GLU A 111 7.59 -5.53 9.99
N LEU A 112 7.80 -5.29 8.68
CA LEU A 112 6.95 -4.40 7.90
C LEU A 112 5.48 -4.86 7.89
N VAL A 113 5.26 -6.17 7.72
CA VAL A 113 3.93 -6.81 7.74
C VAL A 113 3.27 -6.64 9.11
N ARG A 114 4.02 -6.83 10.19
CA ARG A 114 3.53 -6.65 11.56
C ARG A 114 3.07 -5.20 11.82
N VAL A 115 3.83 -4.21 11.35
CA VAL A 115 3.45 -2.79 11.45
C VAL A 115 2.22 -2.47 10.60
N ALA A 116 2.12 -3.00 9.38
CA ALA A 116 0.94 -2.86 8.53
C ALA A 116 -0.31 -3.47 9.19
N GLY A 117 -0.16 -4.66 9.78
CA GLY A 117 -1.21 -5.41 10.45
C GLY A 117 -1.81 -4.71 11.66
N ARG A 118 -0.97 -4.03 12.45
CA ARG A 118 -1.41 -3.22 13.61
C ARG A 118 -2.38 -2.10 13.26
N ARG A 119 -2.31 -1.56 12.04
CA ARG A 119 -3.19 -0.48 11.57
C ARG A 119 -4.49 -0.99 10.95
N TRP A 120 -4.51 -2.20 10.40
CA TRP A 120 -5.69 -2.73 9.70
C TRP A 120 -6.91 -2.96 10.62
N ALA A 121 -6.71 -3.11 11.94
CA ALA A 121 -7.82 -3.08 12.90
C ALA A 121 -8.64 -1.77 12.88
N ILE A 122 -8.06 -0.68 12.36
CA ILE A 122 -8.67 0.66 12.34
C ILE A 122 -9.36 0.93 10.99
N GLU A 123 -8.92 0.28 9.89
CA GLU A 123 -9.34 0.59 8.52
C GLU A 123 -10.37 -0.39 7.91
N GLU A 124 -10.66 -1.55 8.55
CA GLU A 124 -11.76 -2.45 8.11
C GLU A 124 -13.13 -1.74 8.03
N GLY A 125 -13.32 -0.60 8.71
CA GLY A 125 -14.54 0.20 8.63
C GLY A 125 -14.68 1.08 7.38
N PHE A 126 -13.62 1.31 6.59
CA PHE A 126 -13.63 2.34 5.53
C PHE A 126 -13.73 1.77 4.10
N GLU A 127 -13.40 0.50 3.89
CA GLU A 127 -13.48 -0.15 2.56
C GLU A 127 -14.86 -0.78 2.29
N ALA A 128 -15.63 -1.16 3.32
CA ALA A 128 -17.01 -1.64 3.15
C ALA A 128 -17.96 -0.56 2.56
N SER A 129 -17.61 0.73 2.68
CA SER A 129 -18.38 1.84 2.10
C SER A 129 -17.94 2.25 0.69
N LYS A 130 -16.83 1.74 0.16
CA LYS A 130 -16.34 2.09 -1.19
C LYS A 130 -16.72 1.08 -2.27
N GLN A 131 -17.13 -0.14 -1.89
CA GLN A 131 -17.68 -1.12 -2.85
C GLN A 131 -19.14 -0.85 -3.24
N LEU A 132 -19.81 0.18 -2.69
CA LEU A 132 -21.19 0.56 -3.05
C LEU A 132 -21.31 1.79 -3.96
N VAL A 133 -20.21 2.36 -4.45
CA VAL A 133 -20.29 3.45 -5.45
C VAL A 133 -19.74 2.97 -6.79
N GLY A 134 -20.41 1.93 -7.32
CA GLY A 134 -20.50 1.70 -8.75
C GLY A 134 -21.46 2.74 -9.37
N LEU A 135 -21.03 3.99 -9.46
CA LEU A 135 -21.67 4.99 -10.30
C LEU A 135 -20.97 4.96 -11.67
N ASP A 136 -21.31 3.97 -12.48
CA ASP A 136 -21.16 4.07 -13.93
C ASP A 136 -22.27 3.27 -14.59
N HIS A 137 -23.42 3.92 -14.73
CA HIS A 137 -24.27 3.93 -15.92
C HIS A 137 -25.64 4.48 -15.55
N TYR A 138 -25.89 5.74 -15.88
CA TYR A 138 -27.19 6.11 -16.45
C TYR A 138 -27.01 7.33 -17.34
N GLU A 139 -27.29 7.14 -18.63
CA GLU A 139 -27.47 8.20 -19.61
C GLU A 139 -28.51 9.22 -19.11
N VAL A 140 -28.24 10.52 -19.27
CA VAL A 140 -29.32 11.47 -19.52
C VAL A 140 -28.89 12.46 -20.60
N ARG A 141 -29.69 12.41 -21.67
CA ARG A 141 -29.73 13.28 -22.85
C ARG A 141 -29.65 14.76 -22.48
N SER A 142 -28.86 15.50 -23.26
CA SER A 142 -28.95 16.94 -23.38
C SER A 142 -30.34 17.36 -23.88
N TRP A 143 -31.00 18.28 -23.20
CA TRP A 143 -32.00 19.15 -23.83
C TRP A 143 -31.63 20.60 -23.54
N THR A 144 -31.35 21.33 -24.61
CA THR A 144 -31.28 22.79 -24.62
C THR A 144 -32.70 23.30 -24.79
N GLY A 145 -33.17 24.07 -23.81
CA GLY A 145 -34.30 24.99 -23.94
C GLY A 145 -33.83 26.36 -23.52
#